data_AF-A0A7H1NQ87-F1
#
_entry.id   AF-A0A7H1NQ87-F1
#
_cell.length_a   1.000
_cell.length_b   1.000
_cell.length_c   1.000
_cell.angle_alpha   90.00
_cell.angle_beta   90.00
_cell.angle_gamma   90.00
#
_symmetry.space_group_name_H-M   'P 1'
#
loop_
_entity.id
_entity.type
_entity.pdbx_description
1 polymer ?
#
loop_
_entity_poly.entity_id
_entity_poly.type
_entity_poly.pdbx_seq_one_letter_code
_entity_poly.pdbx_strand_id
1 'polypeptide(L)'
;MGQPKFFVRTVQALFTSFFSTLFADNGFLALSLAEKNQYKVGPRLVARLAGSEFPNPVGCLHGRVRLRANAMIVITGGAGFIGSCVQAALQRKGLKTAIVDWLGLEGKWKNLAGHEPEHFVLPEEMESFLAAHQKEIEAIIHMGAISETTAQDGDLVFKTNVRLSQVLWQWCARFQKKFIYASSAATYGGAFRDEEFADGLESLSTLHPLNLYGWSKHVFDTYVRQEVALGQIPSQWVGLKFFNVYGPNEYHKGKMISVIKVKYDEICRGISPRLFRSDREGLADGAQARDFIWVGDIVALIEWLLDHPEVNGLYNCGTGHARTYLDLAHAVCEAAGVPRKVEFIEMPEALKGQYQSYTCADMHRLRKAGYHAAFTSLEEGIQRYVTQYLAQGCKGF
;
A
#
# COMPACT_ATOMS: atom_id res chain seq x y z
N MET A 1 12.14 -44.07 60.74
CA MET A 1 13.02 -43.01 61.30
C MET A 1 13.06 -41.88 60.27
N GLY A 2 12.94 -40.58 60.58
CA GLY A 2 12.62 -39.94 61.85
C GLY A 2 12.45 -38.42 61.69
N GLN A 3 11.20 -37.95 61.57
CA GLN A 3 10.75 -36.55 61.78
C GLN A 3 10.69 -36.25 63.31
N PRO A 4 10.46 -35.02 63.83
CA PRO A 4 9.78 -33.83 63.26
C PRO A 4 10.66 -32.55 63.30
N LYS A 5 10.25 -31.26 63.43
CA LYS A 5 9.06 -30.45 63.83
C LYS A 5 9.30 -29.02 63.24
N PHE A 6 8.41 -28.03 63.05
CA PHE A 6 6.94 -27.78 63.07
C PHE A 6 6.72 -26.27 62.70
N PHE A 7 5.56 -25.65 62.39
CA PHE A 7 4.14 -26.04 62.18
C PHE A 7 3.39 -24.88 61.45
N VAL A 8 2.11 -24.64 61.76
CA VAL A 8 1.23 -23.50 61.39
C VAL A 8 0.64 -23.60 59.97
N ARG A 9 -0.06 -22.56 59.48
CA ARG A 9 -1.23 -22.66 58.57
C ARG A 9 -1.31 -21.55 57.50
N THR A 10 -2.05 -21.60 56.37
CA THR A 10 -3.44 -22.07 56.03
C THR A 10 -4.54 -21.12 56.59
N VAL A 11 -5.71 -20.83 55.98
CA VAL A 11 -6.53 -21.50 54.92
C VAL A 11 -7.39 -20.49 54.10
N GLN A 12 -7.96 -20.96 52.96
CA GLN A 12 -9.20 -20.50 52.26
C GLN A 12 -9.25 -19.05 51.70
N ALA A 13 -9.75 -18.74 50.50
CA ALA A 13 -10.58 -19.40 49.47
C ALA A 13 -12.08 -19.61 49.78
N LEU A 14 -12.96 -18.76 49.21
CA LEU A 14 -14.37 -19.05 48.87
C LEU A 14 -15.06 -17.93 48.06
N PHE A 15 -16.22 -18.28 47.50
CA PHE A 15 -17.32 -17.48 46.92
C PHE A 15 -17.16 -16.67 45.61
N THR A 16 -17.77 -17.25 44.57
CA THR A 16 -18.28 -16.63 43.34
C THR A 16 -19.55 -15.81 43.57
N SER A 17 -19.80 -14.82 42.72
CA SER A 17 -21.10 -14.14 42.47
C SER A 17 -21.66 -13.22 43.55
N PHE A 18 -21.88 -11.94 43.20
CA PHE A 18 -23.23 -11.36 43.22
C PHE A 18 -23.31 -10.06 42.38
N PHE A 19 -24.44 -9.92 41.67
CA PHE A 19 -25.02 -8.73 41.03
C PHE A 19 -24.28 -7.96 39.90
N SER A 20 -25.00 -7.88 38.78
CA SER A 20 -24.79 -7.02 37.63
C SER A 20 -25.54 -5.68 37.76
N THR A 21 -25.34 -4.79 36.77
CA THR A 21 -26.29 -3.76 36.30
C THR A 21 -26.81 -2.70 37.28
N LEU A 22 -26.47 -1.42 37.04
CA LEU A 22 -27.43 -0.32 36.75
C LEU A 22 -26.67 0.95 36.29
N PHE A 23 -27.29 1.76 35.40
CA PHE A 23 -27.00 3.13 34.90
C PHE A 23 -25.58 3.75 35.00
N ALA A 24 -24.94 4.36 33.98
CA ALA A 24 -25.33 5.22 32.83
C ALA A 24 -25.11 6.74 33.06
N ASP A 25 -24.71 7.40 31.96
CA ASP A 25 -24.83 8.83 31.59
C ASP A 25 -24.30 9.99 32.47
N ASN A 26 -23.48 10.83 31.80
CA ASN A 26 -23.26 12.27 32.01
C ASN A 26 -22.63 12.78 33.33
N GLY A 27 -21.72 13.76 33.21
CA GLY A 27 -21.26 14.54 34.38
C GLY A 27 -19.95 15.31 34.19
N PHE A 28 -20.02 16.57 33.76
CA PHE A 28 -18.93 17.55 33.91
C PHE A 28 -18.68 17.87 35.39
N LEU A 29 -17.40 18.03 35.78
CA LEU A 29 -16.81 18.80 36.91
C LEU A 29 -15.60 17.99 37.46
N ALA A 30 -14.33 18.32 37.20
CA ALA A 30 -13.57 19.57 37.30
C ALA A 30 -13.17 19.99 38.74
N LEU A 31 -11.84 20.11 38.91
CA LEU A 31 -11.08 20.78 39.98
C LEU A 31 -10.95 20.16 41.39
N SER A 32 -9.69 20.20 41.84
CA SER A 32 -9.21 20.30 43.22
C SER A 32 -9.45 19.14 44.20
N LEU A 33 -8.42 18.31 44.36
CA LEU A 33 -7.81 18.11 45.69
C LEU A 33 -6.33 17.76 45.54
N ALA A 34 -5.46 18.77 45.68
CA ALA A 34 -4.04 18.57 45.88
C ALA A 34 -3.73 18.30 47.38
N GLU A 35 -2.46 18.11 47.70
CA GLU A 35 -1.93 17.98 49.07
C GLU A 35 -2.39 16.75 49.88
N LYS A 36 -1.73 15.62 49.63
CA LYS A 36 -0.85 14.98 50.64
C LYS A 36 -0.02 13.82 50.06
N ASN A 37 1.20 14.13 49.64
CA ASN A 37 2.40 13.43 50.11
C ASN A 37 3.66 14.20 49.70
N GLN A 38 4.65 14.25 50.59
CA GLN A 38 5.83 15.10 50.44
C GLN A 38 6.99 14.33 49.81
N TYR A 39 7.43 14.74 48.61
CA TYR A 39 8.77 14.41 48.11
C TYR A 39 9.40 15.65 47.47
N LYS A 40 10.52 16.10 48.03
CA LYS A 40 11.33 17.20 47.48
C LYS A 40 12.30 16.64 46.45
N VAL A 41 12.29 17.20 45.23
CA VAL A 41 13.35 17.00 44.23
C VAL A 41 13.81 18.38 43.74
N GLY A 42 15.13 18.58 43.62
CA GLY A 42 15.73 19.88 43.34
C GLY A 42 15.62 20.33 41.87
N PRO A 43 15.62 21.64 41.57
CA PRO A 43 15.37 22.16 40.23
C PRO A 43 16.61 22.09 39.32
N ARG A 44 16.87 20.94 38.68
CA ARG A 44 17.94 20.85 37.64
C ARG A 44 17.90 19.70 36.62
N LEU A 45 16.74 19.16 36.20
CA LEU A 45 16.72 18.19 35.09
C LEU A 45 15.42 18.10 34.22
N VAL A 46 14.86 19.23 33.78
CA VAL A 46 13.79 19.23 32.75
C VAL A 46 14.11 20.26 31.64
N ALA A 47 15.12 19.95 30.81
CA ALA A 47 15.54 20.82 29.69
C ALA A 47 16.39 20.08 28.63
N ARG A 48 15.99 18.87 28.17
CA ARG A 48 16.71 18.19 27.07
C ARG A 48 15.96 17.15 26.21
N LEU A 49 14.63 17.27 26.07
CA LEU A 49 13.82 16.46 25.12
C LEU A 49 12.79 17.30 24.34
N ALA A 50 13.25 18.45 23.81
CA ALA A 50 12.57 19.21 22.77
C ALA A 50 13.66 19.98 22.00
N GLY A 51 13.79 19.78 20.69
CA GLY A 51 14.95 20.32 19.95
C GLY A 51 15.16 19.78 18.54
N SER A 52 14.12 19.73 17.72
CA SER A 52 14.21 19.49 16.28
C SER A 52 13.01 20.10 15.55
N GLU A 53 12.90 21.43 15.60
CA GLU A 53 11.91 22.16 14.81
C GLU A 53 12.32 22.15 13.34
N PHE A 54 11.51 21.52 12.49
CA PHE A 54 11.65 21.66 11.03
C PHE A 54 10.91 22.93 10.57
N PRO A 55 11.48 23.72 9.64
CA PRO A 55 10.86 24.95 9.18
C PRO A 55 9.59 24.66 8.35
N ASN A 56 8.46 25.25 8.76
CA ASN A 56 7.20 25.20 8.03
C ASN A 56 7.31 25.94 6.68
N PRO A 57 7.06 25.28 5.52
CA PRO A 57 6.85 25.97 4.27
C PRO A 57 5.46 26.61 4.24
N VAL A 58 5.44 27.94 4.12
CA VAL A 58 4.36 28.84 3.64
C VAL A 58 2.97 28.19 3.46
N GLY A 59 2.02 28.57 4.31
CA GLY A 59 0.65 28.05 4.27
C GLY A 59 -0.10 28.38 2.98
N CYS A 60 -0.74 27.37 2.38
CA CYS A 60 -1.65 27.52 1.26
C CYS A 60 -3.04 27.00 1.64
N LEU A 61 -4.02 27.91 1.75
CA LEU A 61 -5.38 27.66 2.24
C LEU A 61 -6.26 26.92 1.22
N HIS A 62 -5.92 25.66 0.94
CA HIS A 62 -6.82 24.75 0.22
C HIS A 62 -7.97 24.33 1.15
N GLY A 63 -9.21 24.53 0.69
CA GLY A 63 -10.42 24.20 1.42
C GLY A 63 -10.66 22.69 1.50
N ARG A 64 -9.95 21.99 2.38
CA ARG A 64 -10.09 20.54 2.55
C ARG A 64 -11.54 20.16 2.86
N VAL A 65 -12.15 19.35 1.99
CA VAL A 65 -13.43 18.72 2.23
C VAL A 65 -13.26 17.70 3.35
N ARG A 66 -13.54 18.10 4.59
CA ARG A 66 -13.44 17.19 5.74
C ARG A 66 -14.42 16.03 5.57
N LEU A 67 -13.87 14.83 5.49
CA LEU A 67 -14.60 13.57 5.66
C LEU A 67 -15.46 13.66 6.93
N ARG A 68 -16.66 13.07 6.91
CA ARG A 68 -17.59 13.18 8.05
C ARG A 68 -16.99 12.52 9.29
N ALA A 69 -17.34 13.00 10.49
CA ALA A 69 -16.79 12.51 11.77
C ALA A 69 -17.10 11.01 12.10
N ASN A 70 -17.91 10.35 11.27
CA ASN A 70 -18.14 8.89 11.28
C ASN A 70 -18.03 8.27 9.86
N ALA A 71 -17.28 8.91 8.95
CA ALA A 71 -16.99 8.35 7.64
C ALA A 71 -15.99 7.20 7.76
N MET A 72 -16.29 6.08 7.09
CA MET A 72 -15.43 4.91 7.00
C MET A 72 -14.92 4.71 5.57
N ILE A 73 -13.68 4.24 5.43
CA ILE A 73 -13.05 3.90 4.16
C ILE A 73 -12.86 2.38 4.10
N VAL A 74 -13.39 1.73 3.07
CA VAL A 74 -13.16 0.29 2.85
C VAL A 74 -11.92 0.10 1.99
N ILE A 75 -10.97 -0.73 2.44
CA ILE A 75 -9.73 -1.04 1.72
C ILE A 75 -9.71 -2.53 1.39
N THR A 76 -10.06 -2.89 0.14
CA THR A 76 -9.88 -4.27 -0.30
C THR A 76 -8.42 -4.53 -0.62
N GLY A 77 -7.88 -5.70 -0.27
CA GLY A 77 -6.43 -5.95 -0.33
C GLY A 77 -5.65 -5.16 0.73
N GLY A 78 -6.32 -4.71 1.79
CA GLY A 78 -5.75 -3.83 2.83
C GLY A 78 -4.64 -4.46 3.68
N ALA A 79 -4.54 -5.79 3.77
CA ALA A 79 -3.41 -6.47 4.42
C ALA A 79 -2.23 -6.69 3.44
N GLY A 80 -2.48 -6.56 2.13
CA GLY A 80 -1.48 -6.58 1.07
C GLY A 80 -0.53 -5.37 1.07
N PHE A 81 0.36 -5.34 0.08
CA PHE A 81 1.46 -4.38 -0.01
C PHE A 81 1.00 -2.91 0.00
N ILE A 82 0.37 -2.44 -1.09
CA ILE A 82 -0.07 -1.03 -1.22
C ILE A 82 -1.19 -0.73 -0.21
N GLY A 83 -2.12 -1.67 -0.03
CA GLY A 83 -3.29 -1.51 0.86
C GLY A 83 -2.91 -1.22 2.32
N SER A 84 -1.90 -1.90 2.87
CA SER A 84 -1.47 -1.66 4.25
C SER A 84 -0.71 -0.35 4.42
N CYS A 85 0.06 0.07 3.40
CA CYS A 85 0.69 1.40 3.38
C CYS A 85 -0.36 2.53 3.37
N VAL A 86 -1.48 2.34 2.68
CA VAL A 86 -2.63 3.27 2.69
C VAL A 86 -3.37 3.21 4.04
N GLN A 87 -3.67 2.02 4.57
CA GLN A 87 -4.26 1.83 5.90
C GLN A 87 -3.48 2.62 6.97
N ALA A 88 -2.16 2.43 7.01
CA ALA A 88 -1.29 3.09 7.97
C ALA A 88 -1.35 4.62 7.88
N ALA A 89 -1.60 5.19 6.69
CA ALA A 89 -1.71 6.64 6.51
C ALA A 89 -3.07 7.19 6.94
N LEU A 90 -4.16 6.50 6.59
CA LEU A 90 -5.52 6.85 7.00
C LEU A 90 -5.70 6.75 8.53
N GLN A 91 -5.15 5.68 9.14
CA GLN A 91 -5.15 5.49 10.58
C GLN A 91 -4.35 6.59 11.31
N ARG A 92 -3.18 7.01 10.78
CA ARG A 92 -2.42 8.18 11.28
C ARG A 92 -3.17 9.51 11.16
N LYS A 93 -4.17 9.61 10.28
CA LYS A 93 -5.09 10.76 10.17
C LYS A 93 -6.34 10.64 11.06
N GLY A 94 -6.48 9.55 11.83
CA GLY A 94 -7.64 9.29 12.68
C GLY A 94 -8.92 8.96 11.88
N LEU A 95 -8.77 8.39 10.68
CA LEU A 95 -9.89 8.02 9.81
C LEU A 95 -10.27 6.55 10.02
N LYS A 96 -11.59 6.27 10.04
CA LYS A 96 -12.11 4.91 10.24
C LYS A 96 -11.96 4.07 8.98
N THR A 97 -11.68 2.78 9.18
CA THR A 97 -11.22 1.86 8.15
C THR A 97 -11.81 0.46 8.31
N ALA A 98 -12.13 -0.16 7.17
CA ALA A 98 -12.51 -1.58 7.10
C ALA A 98 -11.65 -2.28 6.04
N ILE A 99 -10.89 -3.30 6.43
CA ILE A 99 -10.07 -4.09 5.51
C ILE A 99 -10.84 -5.30 5.01
N VAL A 100 -10.82 -5.53 3.70
CA VAL A 100 -11.37 -6.72 3.04
C VAL A 100 -10.22 -7.51 2.39
N ASP A 101 -9.74 -8.56 3.04
CA ASP A 101 -8.57 -9.33 2.59
C ASP A 101 -8.55 -10.73 3.24
N TRP A 102 -7.77 -11.67 2.69
CA TRP A 102 -7.42 -12.92 3.37
C TRP A 102 -6.00 -12.78 3.95
N LEU A 103 -5.81 -12.99 5.26
CA LEU A 103 -4.48 -12.89 5.90
C LEU A 103 -3.47 -13.95 5.43
N GLY A 104 -3.97 -15.12 4.99
CA GLY A 104 -3.18 -16.20 4.43
C GLY A 104 -2.18 -16.82 5.40
N LEU A 105 -1.18 -17.53 4.86
CA LEU A 105 -0.06 -18.10 5.63
C LEU A 105 1.24 -17.30 5.45
N GLU A 106 1.24 -16.32 4.54
CA GLU A 106 2.40 -15.55 4.09
C GLU A 106 2.76 -14.40 5.05
N GLY A 107 2.05 -14.32 6.19
CA GLY A 107 2.34 -13.38 7.27
C GLY A 107 1.81 -11.96 7.05
N LYS A 108 0.82 -11.74 6.15
CA LYS A 108 0.23 -10.41 5.89
C LYS A 108 -0.21 -9.68 7.16
N TRP A 109 -0.63 -10.38 8.21
CA TRP A 109 -1.03 -9.76 9.48
C TRP A 109 0.06 -8.85 10.07
N LYS A 110 1.35 -9.16 9.84
CA LYS A 110 2.49 -8.33 10.27
C LYS A 110 2.48 -6.95 9.64
N ASN A 111 1.91 -6.81 8.43
CA ASN A 111 1.77 -5.52 7.77
C ASN A 111 0.85 -4.58 8.54
N LEU A 112 -0.12 -5.11 9.32
CA LEU A 112 -1.18 -4.36 10.01
C LEU A 112 -0.94 -4.18 11.52
N ALA A 113 0.06 -4.85 12.09
CA ALA A 113 0.27 -5.02 13.54
C ALA A 113 0.72 -3.76 14.33
N GLY A 114 0.38 -2.58 13.83
CA GLY A 114 0.55 -1.28 14.48
C GLY A 114 -0.30 -0.18 13.83
N HIS A 115 -1.40 -0.56 13.18
CA HIS A 115 -2.41 0.31 12.57
C HIS A 115 -3.65 -0.52 12.20
N GLU A 116 -4.12 -1.30 13.17
CA GLU A 116 -5.28 -2.17 13.08
C GLU A 116 -6.53 -1.41 12.56
N PRO A 117 -7.33 -2.02 11.67
CA PRO A 117 -8.59 -1.43 11.23
C PRO A 117 -9.69 -1.62 12.27
N GLU A 118 -10.70 -0.76 12.26
CA GLU A 118 -11.92 -0.94 13.04
C GLU A 118 -12.68 -2.21 12.67
N HIS A 119 -12.58 -2.64 11.41
CA HIS A 119 -13.13 -3.90 10.92
C HIS A 119 -12.14 -4.66 10.04
N PHE A 120 -12.02 -5.97 10.26
CA PHE A 120 -11.42 -6.89 9.30
C PHE A 120 -12.50 -7.86 8.82
N VAL A 121 -12.65 -7.99 7.51
CA VAL A 121 -13.79 -8.66 6.85
C VAL A 121 -13.26 -9.61 5.79
N LEU A 122 -13.78 -10.83 5.71
CA LEU A 122 -13.39 -11.74 4.63
C LEU A 122 -14.08 -11.30 3.31
N PRO A 123 -13.44 -11.46 2.14
CA PRO A 123 -14.07 -11.16 0.85
C PRO A 123 -15.42 -11.85 0.61
N GLU A 124 -15.63 -13.03 1.21
CA GLU A 124 -16.90 -13.77 1.22
C GLU A 124 -18.03 -13.07 2.02
N GLU A 125 -17.67 -12.27 3.02
CA GLU A 125 -18.58 -11.54 3.92
C GLU A 125 -18.86 -10.10 3.43
N MET A 126 -18.09 -9.64 2.44
CA MET A 126 -18.02 -8.25 1.99
C MET A 126 -19.39 -7.67 1.60
N GLU A 127 -20.24 -8.40 0.86
CA GLU A 127 -21.54 -7.89 0.44
C GLU A 127 -22.47 -7.61 1.64
N SER A 128 -22.46 -8.49 2.65
CA SER A 128 -23.20 -8.32 3.90
C SER A 128 -22.68 -7.13 4.71
N PHE A 129 -21.36 -6.95 4.78
CA PHE A 129 -20.73 -5.81 5.45
C PHE A 129 -21.06 -4.48 4.75
N LEU A 130 -20.96 -4.43 3.42
CA LEU A 130 -21.32 -3.25 2.62
C LEU A 130 -22.81 -2.91 2.76
N ALA A 131 -23.69 -3.91 2.88
CA ALA A 131 -25.11 -3.68 3.12
C ALA A 131 -25.38 -3.12 4.52
N ALA A 132 -24.73 -3.64 5.57
CA ALA A 132 -24.88 -3.17 6.94
C ALA A 132 -24.36 -1.73 7.14
N HIS A 133 -23.16 -1.43 6.64
CA HIS A 133 -22.46 -0.15 6.87
C HIS A 133 -22.64 0.87 5.73
N GLN A 134 -23.62 0.67 4.83
CA GLN A 134 -23.87 1.49 3.63
C GLN A 134 -23.92 3.01 3.89
N LYS A 135 -24.37 3.44 5.07
CA LYS A 135 -24.49 4.86 5.45
C LYS A 135 -23.20 5.47 5.99
N GLU A 136 -22.30 4.65 6.53
CA GLU A 136 -21.04 5.08 7.17
C GLU A 136 -19.88 5.11 6.16
N ILE A 137 -19.87 4.18 5.22
CA ILE A 137 -18.86 4.11 4.16
C ILE A 137 -18.94 5.35 3.28
N GLU A 138 -17.83 6.08 3.09
CA GLU A 138 -17.72 7.19 2.14
C GLU A 138 -16.98 6.79 0.85
N ALA A 139 -15.94 5.96 0.99
CA ALA A 139 -15.04 5.56 -0.09
C ALA A 139 -14.69 4.06 -0.05
N ILE A 140 -14.45 3.49 -1.22
CA ILE A 140 -13.78 2.19 -1.38
C ILE A 140 -12.47 2.39 -2.14
N ILE A 141 -11.38 1.89 -1.55
CA ILE A 141 -10.04 1.84 -2.11
C ILE A 141 -9.76 0.38 -2.49
N HIS A 142 -9.91 0.08 -3.77
CA HIS A 142 -9.88 -1.28 -4.32
C HIS A 142 -8.47 -1.68 -4.78
N MET A 143 -7.66 -2.17 -3.82
CA MET A 143 -6.31 -2.72 -4.07
C MET A 143 -6.29 -4.25 -4.17
N GLY A 144 -7.39 -4.92 -3.79
CA GLY A 144 -7.50 -6.38 -3.78
C GLY A 144 -7.54 -6.97 -5.18
N ALA A 145 -6.52 -7.77 -5.51
CA ALA A 145 -6.42 -8.53 -6.76
C ALA A 145 -5.40 -9.68 -6.60
N ILE A 146 -5.56 -10.73 -7.38
CA ILE A 146 -4.45 -11.63 -7.72
C ILE A 146 -3.49 -10.82 -8.58
N SER A 147 -2.30 -10.57 -8.06
CA SER A 147 -1.27 -9.69 -8.65
C SER A 147 -0.09 -10.44 -9.28
N GLU A 148 -0.17 -11.78 -9.33
CA GLU A 148 0.87 -12.61 -9.93
C GLU A 148 0.74 -12.60 -11.47
N THR A 149 1.74 -12.06 -12.16
CA THR A 149 1.78 -12.02 -13.64
C THR A 149 1.92 -13.39 -14.28
N THR A 150 2.37 -14.39 -13.52
CA THR A 150 2.47 -15.82 -13.89
C THR A 150 1.25 -16.65 -13.50
N ALA A 151 0.16 -16.04 -13.03
CA ALA A 151 -1.08 -16.76 -12.73
C ALA A 151 -1.68 -17.44 -13.98
N GLN A 152 -2.15 -18.68 -13.81
CA GLN A 152 -2.73 -19.50 -14.89
C GLN A 152 -4.21 -19.86 -14.66
N ASP A 153 -4.74 -19.68 -13.45
CA ASP A 153 -6.15 -19.94 -13.12
C ASP A 153 -7.04 -18.79 -13.64
N GLY A 154 -7.63 -19.02 -14.83
CA GLY A 154 -8.49 -18.06 -15.51
C GLY A 154 -9.76 -17.72 -14.73
N ASP A 155 -10.40 -18.72 -14.13
CA ASP A 155 -11.69 -18.55 -13.44
C ASP A 155 -11.51 -17.80 -12.11
N LEU A 156 -10.47 -18.14 -11.34
CA LEU A 156 -10.15 -17.46 -10.09
C LEU A 156 -9.68 -16.02 -10.33
N VAL A 157 -8.88 -15.78 -11.38
CA VAL A 157 -8.49 -14.41 -11.77
C VAL A 157 -9.70 -13.62 -12.26
N PHE A 158 -10.58 -14.18 -13.09
CA PHE A 158 -11.78 -13.46 -13.56
C PHE A 158 -12.74 -13.15 -12.40
N LYS A 159 -12.97 -14.11 -11.48
CA LYS A 159 -13.75 -13.90 -10.25
C LYS A 159 -13.18 -12.74 -9.41
N THR A 160 -11.86 -12.75 -9.19
CA THR A 160 -11.19 -11.86 -8.21
C THR A 160 -10.83 -10.49 -8.78
N ASN A 161 -10.40 -10.41 -10.04
CA ASN A 161 -9.86 -9.18 -10.64
C ASN A 161 -10.84 -8.46 -11.58
N VAL A 162 -11.94 -9.12 -12.00
CA VAL A 162 -12.95 -8.53 -12.88
C VAL A 162 -14.30 -8.48 -12.17
N ARG A 163 -14.86 -9.64 -11.80
CA ARG A 163 -16.24 -9.69 -11.29
C ARG A 163 -16.41 -9.00 -9.93
N LEU A 164 -15.47 -9.19 -9.00
CA LEU A 164 -15.44 -8.46 -7.72
C LEU A 164 -15.37 -6.94 -7.93
N SER A 165 -14.53 -6.49 -8.87
CA SER A 165 -14.35 -5.09 -9.23
C SER A 165 -15.62 -4.48 -9.84
N GLN A 166 -16.34 -5.24 -10.67
CA GLN A 166 -17.65 -4.87 -11.22
C GLN A 166 -18.72 -4.72 -10.13
N VAL A 167 -18.82 -5.65 -9.18
CA VAL A 167 -19.75 -5.56 -8.04
C VAL A 167 -19.46 -4.31 -7.21
N LEU A 168 -18.19 -4.03 -6.92
CA LEU A 168 -17.78 -2.83 -6.18
C LEU A 168 -18.08 -1.53 -6.93
N TRP A 169 -17.83 -1.49 -8.25
CA TRP A 169 -18.20 -0.36 -9.10
C TRP A 169 -19.71 -0.09 -9.06
N GLN A 170 -20.52 -1.11 -9.33
CA GLN A 170 -21.98 -1.02 -9.34
C GLN A 170 -22.53 -0.57 -7.98
N TRP A 171 -21.96 -1.06 -6.88
CA TRP A 171 -22.31 -0.63 -5.53
C TRP A 171 -21.96 0.85 -5.29
N CYS A 172 -20.75 1.29 -5.69
CA CYS A 172 -20.33 2.69 -5.53
C CYS A 172 -21.14 3.65 -6.42
N ALA A 173 -21.51 3.24 -7.64
CA ALA A 173 -22.41 3.98 -8.52
C ALA A 173 -23.82 4.09 -7.92
N ARG A 174 -24.42 2.96 -7.51
CA ARG A 174 -25.75 2.90 -6.91
C ARG A 174 -25.89 3.74 -5.63
N PHE A 175 -24.86 3.77 -4.79
CA PHE A 175 -24.88 4.46 -3.50
C PHE A 175 -24.07 5.77 -3.47
N GLN A 176 -23.62 6.25 -4.64
CA GLN A 176 -22.88 7.49 -4.85
C GLN A 176 -21.70 7.67 -3.87
N LYS A 177 -20.80 6.68 -3.88
CA LYS A 177 -19.56 6.62 -3.09
C LYS A 177 -18.33 6.89 -3.95
N LYS A 178 -17.21 7.24 -3.31
CA LYS A 178 -15.90 7.35 -3.98
C LYS A 178 -15.32 5.96 -4.27
N PHE A 179 -14.72 5.75 -5.44
CA PHE A 179 -14.12 4.48 -5.86
C PHE A 179 -12.74 4.69 -6.50
N ILE A 180 -11.67 4.39 -5.74
CA ILE A 180 -10.28 4.49 -6.21
C ILE A 180 -9.74 3.06 -6.38
N TYR A 181 -9.30 2.66 -7.57
CA TYR A 181 -8.95 1.27 -7.86
C TYR A 181 -7.58 1.06 -8.52
N ALA A 182 -6.98 -0.10 -8.25
CA ALA A 182 -5.74 -0.55 -8.85
C ALA A 182 -5.96 -1.11 -10.27
N SER A 183 -5.54 -0.36 -11.29
CA SER A 183 -5.17 -0.91 -12.61
C SER A 183 -3.65 -1.17 -12.64
N SER A 184 -3.03 -1.37 -13.81
CA SER A 184 -1.59 -1.62 -13.94
C SER A 184 -1.02 -1.20 -15.29
N ALA A 185 0.26 -0.82 -15.30
CA ALA A 185 1.05 -0.68 -16.52
C ALA A 185 1.19 -1.99 -17.31
N ALA A 186 0.89 -3.16 -16.71
CA ALA A 186 0.79 -4.44 -17.43
C ALA A 186 -0.27 -4.44 -18.55
N THR A 187 -1.21 -3.49 -18.53
CA THR A 187 -2.18 -3.28 -19.62
C THR A 187 -1.53 -2.82 -20.93
N TYR A 188 -0.40 -2.11 -20.87
CA TYR A 188 0.35 -1.64 -22.05
C TYR A 188 1.08 -2.76 -22.81
N GLY A 189 1.17 -3.96 -22.23
CA GLY A 189 1.66 -5.14 -22.94
C GLY A 189 3.09 -4.98 -23.47
N GLY A 190 3.27 -5.04 -24.79
CA GLY A 190 4.57 -5.01 -25.47
C GLY A 190 5.19 -3.62 -25.69
N ALA A 191 4.57 -2.54 -25.21
CA ALA A 191 5.04 -1.16 -25.36
C ALA A 191 6.53 -0.97 -25.01
N PHE A 192 7.23 -0.15 -25.80
CA PHE A 192 8.68 0.06 -25.65
C PHE A 192 9.14 1.52 -25.83
N ARG A 193 8.25 2.45 -26.19
CA ARG A 193 8.50 3.90 -26.31
C ARG A 193 7.52 4.70 -25.46
N ASP A 194 7.90 5.91 -25.06
CA ASP A 194 7.13 6.75 -24.13
C ASP A 194 5.70 7.04 -24.60
N GLU A 195 5.50 7.25 -25.91
CA GLU A 195 4.18 7.57 -26.49
C GLU A 195 3.18 6.40 -26.42
N GLU A 196 3.68 5.18 -26.21
CA GLU A 196 2.86 3.97 -26.12
C GLU A 196 2.20 3.81 -24.72
N PHE A 197 2.61 4.62 -23.74
CA PHE A 197 2.11 4.58 -22.35
C PHE A 197 0.96 5.55 -22.07
N ALA A 198 0.25 6.04 -23.10
CA ALA A 198 -0.88 6.97 -22.95
C ALA A 198 -2.03 6.42 -22.07
N ASP A 199 -2.47 7.18 -21.06
CA ASP A 199 -3.59 6.82 -20.17
C ASP A 199 -4.94 7.37 -20.67
N GLY A 200 -5.96 7.35 -19.80
CA GLY A 200 -7.34 7.65 -20.18
C GLY A 200 -8.16 6.45 -20.66
N LEU A 201 -9.44 6.69 -20.95
CA LEU A 201 -10.37 5.69 -21.48
C LEU A 201 -10.31 5.60 -23.01
N GLU A 202 -9.89 6.68 -23.64
CA GLU A 202 -9.72 6.86 -25.08
C GLU A 202 -8.60 5.97 -25.65
N SER A 203 -7.52 5.74 -24.91
CA SER A 203 -6.40 4.90 -25.34
C SER A 203 -6.67 3.40 -25.22
N LEU A 204 -7.69 2.97 -24.46
CA LEU A 204 -7.90 1.56 -24.13
C LEU A 204 -7.98 0.63 -25.35
N SER A 205 -8.53 1.10 -26.46
CA SER A 205 -8.64 0.31 -27.71
C SER A 205 -7.31 -0.01 -28.41
N THR A 206 -6.18 0.61 -28.01
CA THR A 206 -4.85 0.31 -28.56
C THR A 206 -4.03 -0.63 -27.66
N LEU A 207 -4.57 -1.04 -26.51
CA LEU A 207 -3.82 -1.79 -25.50
C LEU A 207 -3.93 -3.31 -25.70
N HIS A 208 -2.78 -4.00 -25.65
CA HIS A 208 -2.68 -5.44 -25.92
C HIS A 208 -1.86 -6.14 -24.82
N PRO A 209 -2.48 -6.46 -23.67
CA PRO A 209 -1.79 -7.04 -22.51
C PRO A 209 -1.17 -8.42 -22.79
N LEU A 210 0.03 -8.69 -22.24
CA LEU A 210 0.80 -9.91 -22.53
C LEU A 210 0.49 -11.12 -21.63
N ASN A 211 -0.31 -10.97 -20.58
CA ASN A 211 -0.60 -12.05 -19.62
C ASN A 211 -1.99 -11.90 -18.98
N LEU A 212 -2.46 -12.99 -18.34
CA LEU A 212 -3.78 -13.09 -17.71
C LEU A 212 -4.05 -11.98 -16.68
N TYR A 213 -3.03 -11.59 -15.89
CA TYR A 213 -3.14 -10.47 -14.95
C TYR A 213 -3.40 -9.15 -15.67
N GLY A 214 -2.54 -8.77 -16.63
CA GLY A 214 -2.67 -7.53 -17.39
C GLY A 214 -3.97 -7.48 -18.19
N TRP A 215 -4.41 -8.62 -18.74
CA TRP A 215 -5.70 -8.79 -19.39
C TRP A 215 -6.85 -8.53 -18.41
N SER A 216 -6.84 -9.13 -17.21
CA SER A 216 -7.90 -8.92 -16.21
C SER A 216 -8.07 -7.45 -15.82
N LYS A 217 -6.97 -6.70 -15.68
CA LYS A 217 -7.01 -5.25 -15.42
C LYS A 217 -7.53 -4.46 -16.61
N HIS A 218 -7.11 -4.80 -17.83
CA HIS A 218 -7.59 -4.16 -19.05
C HIS A 218 -9.09 -4.40 -19.31
N VAL A 219 -9.60 -5.60 -18.98
CA VAL A 219 -11.04 -5.92 -19.05
C VAL A 219 -11.83 -5.02 -18.08
N PHE A 220 -11.34 -4.81 -16.86
CA PHE A 220 -12.01 -3.91 -15.92
C PHE A 220 -11.92 -2.43 -16.33
N ASP A 221 -10.77 -1.94 -16.81
CA ASP A 221 -10.66 -0.59 -17.38
C ASP A 221 -11.64 -0.38 -18.56
N THR A 222 -11.83 -1.42 -19.38
CA THR A 222 -12.77 -1.41 -20.52
C THR A 222 -14.24 -1.43 -20.07
N TYR A 223 -14.56 -2.16 -18.98
CA TYR A 223 -15.87 -2.11 -18.34
C TYR A 223 -16.16 -0.71 -17.77
N VAL A 224 -15.19 -0.09 -17.09
CA VAL A 224 -15.29 1.30 -16.60
C VAL A 224 -15.60 2.27 -17.74
N ARG A 225 -14.96 2.12 -18.91
CA ARG A 225 -15.30 2.91 -20.11
C ARG A 225 -16.76 2.75 -20.56
N GLN A 226 -17.31 1.54 -20.49
CA GLN A 226 -18.70 1.28 -20.85
C GLN A 226 -19.68 1.92 -19.85
N GLU A 227 -19.44 1.75 -18.56
CA GLU A 227 -20.28 2.33 -17.50
C GLU A 227 -20.28 3.86 -17.50
N VAL A 228 -19.11 4.47 -17.75
CA VAL A 228 -18.98 5.93 -17.93
C VAL A 228 -19.79 6.42 -19.14
N ALA A 229 -19.78 5.69 -20.25
CA ALA A 229 -20.61 6.01 -21.42
C ALA A 229 -22.12 5.82 -21.18
N LEU A 230 -22.51 4.97 -20.22
CA LEU A 230 -23.90 4.79 -19.76
C LEU A 230 -24.30 5.75 -18.63
N GLY A 231 -23.38 6.57 -18.11
CA GLY A 231 -23.61 7.43 -16.95
C GLY A 231 -23.72 6.69 -15.61
N GLN A 232 -23.40 5.39 -15.57
CA GLN A 232 -23.48 4.54 -14.37
C GLN A 232 -22.21 4.68 -13.51
N ILE A 233 -21.93 5.90 -13.05
CA ILE A 233 -20.68 6.26 -12.38
C ILE A 233 -20.83 6.39 -10.85
N PRO A 234 -19.80 5.98 -10.08
CA PRO A 234 -19.56 6.43 -8.70
C PRO A 234 -19.52 7.97 -8.59
N SER A 235 -19.70 8.51 -7.37
CA SER A 235 -19.64 9.97 -7.16
C SER A 235 -18.23 10.55 -7.34
N GLN A 236 -17.22 9.69 -7.24
CA GLN A 236 -15.86 9.90 -7.73
C GLN A 236 -15.32 8.54 -8.19
N TRP A 237 -14.72 8.43 -9.36
CA TRP A 237 -14.04 7.21 -9.81
C TRP A 237 -12.62 7.49 -10.32
N VAL A 238 -11.65 6.73 -9.82
CA VAL A 238 -10.23 6.91 -10.18
C VAL A 238 -9.55 5.57 -10.39
N GLY A 239 -9.13 5.27 -11.62
CA GLY A 239 -8.27 4.13 -11.92
C GLY A 239 -6.80 4.55 -11.88
N LEU A 240 -5.97 3.83 -11.12
CA LEU A 240 -4.53 4.07 -11.03
C LEU A 240 -3.77 2.93 -11.72
N LYS A 241 -3.18 3.22 -12.89
CA LYS A 241 -2.35 2.29 -13.64
C LYS A 241 -0.95 2.25 -13.02
N PHE A 242 -0.77 1.42 -12.00
CA PHE A 242 0.50 1.33 -11.28
C PHE A 242 1.63 0.77 -12.14
N PHE A 243 2.78 1.47 -12.10
CA PHE A 243 4.06 1.01 -12.67
C PHE A 243 4.83 0.16 -11.63
N ASN A 244 6.16 0.15 -11.61
CA ASN A 244 6.94 -0.80 -10.81
C ASN A 244 7.07 -0.35 -9.35
N VAL A 245 5.99 -0.53 -8.59
CA VAL A 245 5.90 -0.16 -7.17
C VAL A 245 6.87 -0.96 -6.29
N TYR A 246 7.59 -0.28 -5.41
CA TYR A 246 8.48 -0.90 -4.41
C TYR A 246 8.40 -0.21 -3.04
N GLY A 247 8.76 -0.94 -1.98
CA GLY A 247 8.82 -0.43 -0.61
C GLY A 247 8.35 -1.44 0.45
N PRO A 248 8.18 -1.01 1.71
CA PRO A 248 7.84 -1.88 2.84
C PRO A 248 6.50 -2.60 2.68
N ASN A 249 6.26 -3.59 3.55
CA ASN A 249 5.05 -4.42 3.60
C ASN A 249 4.83 -5.37 2.40
N GLU A 250 5.75 -5.41 1.44
CA GLU A 250 5.66 -6.29 0.27
C GLU A 250 6.09 -7.76 0.51
N TYR A 251 6.53 -8.08 1.73
CA TYR A 251 7.31 -9.30 2.04
C TYR A 251 6.56 -10.63 1.80
N HIS A 252 5.22 -10.59 1.79
CA HIS A 252 4.36 -11.75 1.54
C HIS A 252 4.24 -12.11 0.04
N LYS A 253 4.74 -11.28 -0.90
CA LYS A 253 4.54 -11.48 -2.36
C LYS A 253 5.33 -12.65 -2.97
N GLY A 254 6.16 -13.35 -2.19
CA GLY A 254 6.96 -14.48 -2.67
C GLY A 254 7.80 -14.14 -3.89
N LYS A 255 7.56 -14.81 -5.03
CA LYS A 255 8.26 -14.57 -6.30
C LYS A 255 8.02 -13.17 -6.90
N MET A 256 6.93 -12.49 -6.51
CA MET A 256 6.53 -11.18 -7.04
C MET A 256 7.02 -10.01 -6.16
N ILE A 257 7.96 -10.24 -5.26
CA ILE A 257 8.62 -9.21 -4.46
C ILE A 257 9.53 -8.32 -5.33
N SER A 258 9.77 -7.07 -4.95
CA SER A 258 10.55 -6.13 -5.75
C SER A 258 12.00 -6.59 -5.95
N VAL A 259 12.56 -6.28 -7.13
CA VAL A 259 13.96 -6.58 -7.46
C VAL A 259 14.91 -5.90 -6.47
N ILE A 260 14.53 -4.74 -5.90
CA ILE A 260 15.26 -4.04 -4.83
C ILE A 260 15.45 -4.94 -3.61
N LYS A 261 14.37 -5.57 -3.11
CA LYS A 261 14.44 -6.50 -2.00
C LYS A 261 15.29 -7.74 -2.33
N VAL A 262 15.17 -8.26 -3.56
CA VAL A 262 16.00 -9.39 -4.03
C VAL A 262 17.49 -9.03 -4.08
N LYS A 263 17.87 -7.83 -4.56
CA LYS A 263 19.28 -7.40 -4.61
C LYS A 263 19.83 -7.14 -3.20
N TYR A 264 19.00 -6.60 -2.30
CA TYR A 264 19.39 -6.41 -0.90
C TYR A 264 19.63 -7.76 -0.19
N ASP A 265 18.77 -8.76 -0.42
CA ASP A 265 18.93 -10.10 0.14
C ASP A 265 20.15 -10.85 -0.42
N GLU A 266 20.61 -10.52 -1.63
CA GLU A 266 21.90 -11.00 -2.16
C GLU A 266 23.08 -10.37 -1.40
N ILE A 267 23.09 -9.04 -1.24
CA ILE A 267 24.13 -8.31 -0.50
C ILE A 267 24.23 -8.80 0.95
N CYS A 268 23.11 -8.98 1.65
CA CYS A 268 23.08 -9.51 3.01
C CYS A 268 23.61 -10.94 3.15
N ARG A 269 23.76 -11.68 2.03
CA ARG A 269 24.38 -13.01 1.97
C ARG A 269 25.84 -12.96 1.48
N GLY A 270 26.41 -11.77 1.31
CA GLY A 270 27.75 -11.58 0.74
C GLY A 270 27.82 -11.77 -0.78
N ILE A 271 26.68 -11.86 -1.47
CA ILE A 271 26.59 -12.07 -2.92
C ILE A 271 26.49 -10.70 -3.60
N SER A 272 27.26 -10.48 -4.66
CA SER A 272 27.14 -9.28 -5.51
C SER A 272 25.75 -9.24 -6.16
N PRO A 273 25.05 -8.08 -6.26
CA PRO A 273 23.77 -8.00 -6.95
C PRO A 273 23.83 -8.58 -8.36
N ARG A 274 23.00 -9.59 -8.63
CA ARG A 274 22.97 -10.25 -9.95
C ARG A 274 21.90 -9.66 -10.85
N LEU A 275 22.28 -9.21 -12.04
CA LEU A 275 21.37 -8.79 -13.11
C LEU A 275 21.45 -9.76 -14.29
N PHE A 276 20.38 -9.84 -15.08
CA PHE A 276 20.43 -10.61 -16.33
C PHE A 276 21.23 -9.86 -17.38
N ARG A 277 21.96 -10.62 -18.21
CA ARG A 277 22.45 -10.13 -19.51
C ARG A 277 21.29 -9.68 -20.39
N SER A 278 21.58 -8.83 -21.36
CA SER A 278 20.60 -8.45 -22.38
C SER A 278 20.27 -9.64 -23.28
N ASP A 279 18.97 -9.94 -23.43
CA ASP A 279 18.44 -10.81 -24.49
C ASP A 279 18.16 -10.05 -25.80
N ARG A 280 18.51 -8.74 -25.86
CA ARG A 280 18.29 -7.85 -27.00
C ARG A 280 19.61 -7.29 -27.55
N GLU A 281 19.79 -7.44 -28.85
CA GLU A 281 20.87 -6.78 -29.60
C GLU A 281 20.81 -5.25 -29.44
N GLY A 282 21.98 -4.61 -29.33
CA GLY A 282 22.11 -3.16 -29.15
C GLY A 282 21.78 -2.62 -27.74
N LEU A 283 21.19 -3.43 -26.86
CA LEU A 283 20.93 -3.06 -25.46
C LEU A 283 22.01 -3.68 -24.55
N ALA A 284 22.59 -2.86 -23.65
CA ALA A 284 23.64 -3.31 -22.73
C ALA A 284 23.09 -4.13 -21.55
N ASP A 285 23.96 -4.93 -20.93
CA ASP A 285 23.61 -5.75 -19.76
C ASP A 285 23.08 -4.88 -18.60
N GLY A 286 21.92 -5.25 -18.04
CA GLY A 286 21.22 -4.49 -17.01
C GLY A 286 20.58 -3.15 -17.45
N ALA A 287 20.65 -2.79 -18.74
CA ALA A 287 20.10 -1.54 -19.28
C ALA A 287 18.60 -1.62 -19.64
N GLN A 288 17.94 -2.78 -19.44
CA GLN A 288 16.47 -2.82 -19.42
C GLN A 288 15.96 -1.85 -18.34
N ALA A 289 14.86 -1.15 -18.59
CA ALA A 289 14.39 -0.06 -17.74
C ALA A 289 12.93 -0.23 -17.27
N ARG A 290 12.58 0.47 -16.20
CA ARG A 290 11.23 0.63 -15.66
C ARG A 290 11.06 1.97 -14.98
N ASP A 291 9.83 2.45 -14.98
CA ASP A 291 9.40 3.48 -14.04
C ASP A 291 9.17 2.84 -12.65
N PHE A 292 10.14 3.02 -11.75
CA PHE A 292 10.09 2.51 -10.38
C PHE A 292 9.55 3.57 -9.43
N ILE A 293 8.33 3.37 -8.92
CA ILE A 293 7.65 4.30 -8.02
C ILE A 293 7.70 3.85 -6.55
N TRP A 294 8.04 4.77 -5.65
CA TRP A 294 8.03 4.54 -4.21
C TRP A 294 6.59 4.43 -3.68
N VAL A 295 6.30 3.40 -2.88
CA VAL A 295 4.94 3.17 -2.34
C VAL A 295 4.41 4.35 -1.52
N GLY A 296 5.27 5.16 -0.90
CA GLY A 296 4.86 6.37 -0.18
C GLY A 296 4.28 7.46 -1.08
N ASP A 297 4.70 7.53 -2.35
CA ASP A 297 4.15 8.51 -3.30
C ASP A 297 2.75 8.10 -3.78
N ILE A 298 2.51 6.79 -3.89
CA ILE A 298 1.18 6.23 -4.17
C ILE A 298 0.22 6.52 -3.02
N VAL A 299 0.70 6.37 -1.77
CA VAL A 299 -0.08 6.76 -0.58
C VAL A 299 -0.40 8.25 -0.65
N ALA A 300 0.58 9.12 -0.89
CA ALA A 300 0.36 10.58 -0.99
C ALA A 300 -0.63 10.95 -2.11
N LEU A 301 -0.59 10.26 -3.26
CA LEU A 301 -1.55 10.43 -4.35
C LEU A 301 -2.96 9.97 -3.96
N ILE A 302 -3.11 8.80 -3.33
CA ILE A 302 -4.43 8.30 -2.88
C ILE A 302 -5.03 9.23 -1.82
N GLU A 303 -4.20 9.74 -0.91
CA GLU A 303 -4.62 10.74 0.07
C GLU A 303 -5.05 12.06 -0.58
N TRP A 304 -4.35 12.53 -1.61
CA TRP A 304 -4.75 13.71 -2.40
C TRP A 304 -6.09 13.47 -3.12
N LEU A 305 -6.29 12.31 -3.75
CA LEU A 305 -7.53 11.96 -4.44
C LEU A 305 -8.76 11.93 -3.51
N LEU A 306 -8.61 11.49 -2.26
CA LEU A 306 -9.69 11.50 -1.26
C LEU A 306 -10.12 12.91 -0.86
N ASP A 307 -9.18 13.86 -0.85
CA ASP A 307 -9.40 15.30 -0.56
C ASP A 307 -9.95 16.08 -1.80
N HIS A 308 -9.83 15.52 -3.02
CA HIS A 308 -10.18 16.16 -4.31
C HIS A 308 -11.28 15.35 -5.05
N PRO A 309 -12.53 15.34 -4.56
CA PRO A 309 -13.62 14.48 -5.07
C PRO A 309 -14.03 14.75 -6.53
N GLU A 310 -13.70 15.92 -7.08
CA GLU A 310 -13.94 16.29 -8.47
C GLU A 310 -13.07 15.51 -9.47
N VAL A 311 -11.93 14.97 -9.03
CA VAL A 311 -10.97 14.28 -9.89
C VAL A 311 -11.49 12.90 -10.27
N ASN A 312 -11.78 12.72 -11.57
CA ASN A 312 -12.34 11.50 -12.14
C ASN A 312 -11.57 11.09 -13.41
N GLY A 313 -11.15 9.83 -13.51
CA GLY A 313 -10.40 9.35 -14.67
C GLY A 313 -9.60 8.06 -14.47
N LEU A 314 -9.05 7.55 -15.58
CA LEU A 314 -8.03 6.49 -15.57
C LEU A 314 -6.66 7.15 -15.82
N TYR A 315 -5.74 7.03 -14.85
CA TYR A 315 -4.47 7.75 -14.82
C TYR A 315 -3.28 6.80 -14.67
N ASN A 316 -2.17 7.16 -15.29
CA ASN A 316 -0.86 6.58 -14.97
C ASN A 316 -0.44 6.88 -13.54
N CYS A 317 0.22 5.91 -12.90
CA CYS A 317 0.78 6.04 -11.57
C CYS A 317 2.22 5.48 -11.56
N GLY A 318 3.12 6.31 -12.09
CA GLY A 318 4.57 6.18 -12.06
C GLY A 318 5.21 7.53 -11.71
N THR A 319 6.52 7.65 -11.89
CA THR A 319 7.31 8.86 -11.66
C THR A 319 7.39 9.77 -12.90
N GLY A 320 7.27 9.18 -14.10
CA GLY A 320 7.59 9.82 -15.38
C GLY A 320 9.05 9.65 -15.81
N HIS A 321 9.81 8.79 -15.13
CA HIS A 321 11.24 8.61 -15.36
C HIS A 321 11.62 7.12 -15.33
N ALA A 322 11.78 6.51 -16.50
CA ALA A 322 12.34 5.17 -16.62
C ALA A 322 13.80 5.15 -16.12
N ARG A 323 14.13 4.18 -15.27
CA ARG A 323 15.48 3.91 -14.76
C ARG A 323 15.88 2.47 -15.03
N THR A 324 17.17 2.22 -15.21
CA THR A 324 17.70 0.89 -15.55
C THR A 324 17.74 -0.05 -14.35
N TYR A 325 17.84 -1.35 -14.58
CA TYR A 325 18.15 -2.29 -13.50
C TYR A 325 19.57 -2.10 -12.94
N LEU A 326 20.49 -1.54 -13.74
CA LEU A 326 21.83 -1.16 -13.29
C LEU A 326 21.79 0.03 -12.31
N ASP A 327 20.98 1.06 -12.58
CA ASP A 327 20.70 2.16 -11.64
C ASP A 327 20.19 1.62 -10.30
N LEU A 328 19.18 0.75 -10.37
CA LEU A 328 18.57 0.09 -9.21
C LEU A 328 19.61 -0.69 -8.40
N ALA A 329 20.44 -1.51 -9.06
CA ALA A 329 21.47 -2.29 -8.37
C ALA A 329 22.53 -1.40 -7.70
N HIS A 330 22.94 -0.30 -8.35
CA HIS A 330 23.87 0.67 -7.77
C HIS A 330 23.27 1.37 -6.53
N ALA A 331 22.04 1.86 -6.63
CA ALA A 331 21.35 2.49 -5.50
C ALA A 331 21.18 1.54 -4.31
N VAL A 332 20.93 0.25 -4.54
CA VAL A 332 20.88 -0.76 -3.45
C VAL A 332 22.26 -1.02 -2.86
N CYS A 333 23.33 -1.08 -3.67
CA CYS A 333 24.72 -1.16 -3.17
C CYS A 333 25.04 0.02 -2.25
N GLU A 334 24.74 1.25 -2.68
CA GLU A 334 24.99 2.47 -1.91
C GLU A 334 24.20 2.51 -0.60
N ALA A 335 22.90 2.20 -0.64
CA ALA A 335 22.07 2.19 0.55
C ALA A 335 22.43 1.08 1.55
N ALA A 336 23.06 0.00 1.08
CA ALA A 336 23.63 -1.05 1.91
C ALA A 336 25.09 -0.79 2.35
N GLY A 337 25.71 0.30 1.88
CA GLY A 337 27.10 0.67 2.22
C GLY A 337 28.17 -0.22 1.57
N VAL A 338 27.87 -0.88 0.45
CA VAL A 338 28.80 -1.79 -0.25
C VAL A 338 29.21 -1.25 -1.63
N PRO A 339 30.35 -1.69 -2.20
CA PRO A 339 30.76 -1.28 -3.55
C PRO A 339 29.71 -1.61 -4.61
N ARG A 340 29.59 -0.75 -5.63
CA ARG A 340 28.78 -0.94 -6.85
C ARG A 340 29.34 -2.07 -7.74
N LYS A 341 29.42 -3.29 -7.22
CA LYS A 341 29.85 -4.48 -7.97
C LYS A 341 28.64 -5.32 -8.33
N VAL A 342 28.22 -5.22 -9.59
CA VAL A 342 27.14 -6.02 -10.18
C VAL A 342 27.75 -7.24 -10.89
N GLU A 343 27.07 -8.37 -10.81
CA GLU A 343 27.38 -9.58 -11.57
C GLU A 343 26.30 -9.78 -12.65
N PHE A 344 26.73 -10.04 -13.89
CA PHE A 344 25.80 -10.35 -14.99
C PHE A 344 25.73 -11.86 -15.22
N ILE A 345 24.51 -12.39 -15.19
CA ILE A 345 24.18 -13.82 -15.37
C ILE A 345 23.26 -14.02 -16.58
N GLU A 346 23.24 -15.22 -17.15
CA GLU A 346 22.34 -15.54 -18.27
C GLU A 346 20.87 -15.38 -17.88
N MET A 347 20.06 -14.86 -18.80
CA MET A 347 18.61 -14.84 -18.64
C MET A 347 18.06 -16.28 -18.80
N PRO A 348 17.27 -16.80 -17.85
CA PRO A 348 16.60 -18.10 -17.99
C PRO A 348 15.75 -18.15 -19.26
N GLU A 349 15.86 -19.25 -20.03
CA GLU A 349 15.20 -19.40 -21.33
C GLU A 349 13.68 -19.13 -21.26
N ALA A 350 13.04 -19.54 -20.17
CA ALA A 350 11.61 -19.34 -19.91
C ALA A 350 11.19 -17.87 -19.70
N LEU A 351 12.11 -16.90 -19.65
CA LEU A 351 11.83 -15.47 -19.53
C LEU A 351 12.14 -14.65 -20.79
N LYS A 352 12.99 -15.17 -21.69
CA LYS A 352 13.37 -14.48 -22.94
C LYS A 352 12.15 -14.15 -23.78
N GLY A 353 12.10 -12.94 -24.33
CA GLY A 353 10.96 -12.45 -25.12
C GLY A 353 9.63 -12.23 -24.37
N GLN A 354 9.42 -12.87 -23.21
CA GLN A 354 8.28 -12.62 -22.32
C GLN A 354 8.50 -11.40 -21.41
N TYR A 355 9.74 -10.92 -21.34
CA TYR A 355 10.13 -9.78 -20.52
C TYR A 355 9.87 -8.44 -21.22
N GLN A 356 8.91 -7.65 -20.73
CA GLN A 356 8.87 -6.21 -21.00
C GLN A 356 10.27 -5.63 -20.74
N SER A 357 10.85 -4.92 -21.70
CA SER A 357 12.23 -4.39 -21.58
C SER A 357 12.29 -2.92 -21.19
N TYR A 358 11.14 -2.23 -21.21
CA TYR A 358 11.00 -0.81 -20.91
C TYR A 358 9.61 -0.54 -20.31
N THR A 359 9.50 0.40 -19.36
CA THR A 359 8.26 1.14 -19.08
C THR A 359 8.62 2.57 -18.65
N CYS A 360 7.82 3.55 -19.06
CA CYS A 360 7.88 4.93 -18.60
C CYS A 360 6.43 5.45 -18.49
N ALA A 361 6.09 6.21 -17.46
CA ALA A 361 4.72 6.69 -17.30
C ALA A 361 4.53 8.06 -17.94
N ASP A 362 3.63 8.22 -18.93
CA ASP A 362 3.17 9.56 -19.28
C ASP A 362 2.33 10.11 -18.12
N MET A 363 2.89 11.06 -17.38
CA MET A 363 2.23 11.68 -16.22
C MET A 363 1.41 12.92 -16.61
N HIS A 364 1.34 13.31 -17.89
CA HIS A 364 0.68 14.54 -18.34
C HIS A 364 -0.77 14.64 -17.85
N ARG A 365 -1.57 13.57 -18.00
CA ARG A 365 -2.98 13.57 -17.58
C ARG A 365 -3.14 13.80 -16.08
N LEU A 366 -2.30 13.16 -15.26
CA LEU A 366 -2.33 13.32 -13.81
C LEU A 366 -1.86 14.73 -13.38
N ARG A 367 -0.83 15.28 -14.03
CA ARG A 367 -0.42 16.68 -13.80
C ARG A 367 -1.53 17.66 -14.20
N LYS A 368 -2.21 17.42 -15.32
CA LYS A 368 -3.35 18.22 -15.80
C LYS A 368 -4.58 18.13 -14.89
N ALA A 369 -4.72 17.05 -14.11
CA ALA A 369 -5.76 16.91 -13.10
C ALA A 369 -5.46 17.65 -11.78
N GLY A 370 -4.27 18.24 -11.62
CA GLY A 370 -3.91 19.08 -10.46
C GLY A 370 -2.92 18.45 -9.48
N TYR A 371 -2.51 17.19 -9.65
CA TYR A 371 -1.50 16.59 -8.78
C TYR A 371 -0.10 17.05 -9.20
N HIS A 372 0.43 18.07 -8.52
CA HIS A 372 1.72 18.69 -8.85
C HIS A 372 2.89 18.29 -7.94
N ALA A 373 2.68 17.39 -6.97
CA ALA A 373 3.75 16.93 -6.08
C ALA A 373 4.86 16.18 -6.83
N ALA A 374 6.12 16.42 -6.47
CA ALA A 374 7.26 15.65 -6.97
C ALA A 374 7.17 14.18 -6.50
N PHE A 375 7.68 13.26 -7.32
CA PHE A 375 7.86 11.86 -6.94
C PHE A 375 9.23 11.67 -6.28
N THR A 376 9.32 10.71 -5.35
CA THR A 376 10.58 10.31 -4.70
C THR A 376 11.51 9.68 -5.75
N SER A 377 12.80 10.06 -5.77
CA SER A 377 13.75 9.46 -6.73
C SER A 377 14.02 7.99 -6.42
N LEU A 378 14.53 7.24 -7.41
CA LEU A 378 14.91 5.84 -7.23
C LEU A 378 15.94 5.67 -6.10
N GLU A 379 16.95 6.55 -6.09
CA GLU A 379 17.99 6.61 -5.06
C GLU A 379 17.40 6.88 -3.68
N GLU A 380 16.55 7.89 -3.54
CA GLU A 380 15.98 8.27 -2.25
C GLU A 380 15.01 7.23 -1.72
N GLY A 381 14.14 6.67 -2.56
CA GLY A 381 13.20 5.64 -2.17
C GLY A 381 13.90 4.33 -1.79
N ILE A 382 14.96 3.93 -2.51
CA ILE A 382 15.81 2.80 -2.12
C ILE A 382 16.54 3.09 -0.81
N GLN A 383 17.13 4.28 -0.65
CA GLN A 383 17.80 4.69 0.59
C GLN A 383 16.86 4.59 1.80
N ARG A 384 15.63 5.12 1.68
CA ARG A 384 14.57 4.98 2.69
C ARG A 384 14.23 3.51 2.92
N TYR A 385 13.92 2.73 1.88
CA TYR A 385 13.52 1.33 2.01
C TYR A 385 14.58 0.48 2.74
N VAL A 386 15.82 0.55 2.27
CA VAL A 386 16.94 -0.22 2.83
C VAL A 386 17.23 0.20 4.26
N THR A 387 17.46 1.48 4.54
CA THR A 387 17.94 1.91 5.87
C THR A 387 16.85 1.96 6.93
N GLN A 388 15.60 2.24 6.57
CA GLN A 388 14.49 2.43 7.51
C GLN A 388 13.64 1.18 7.72
N TYR A 389 13.69 0.19 6.82
CA TYR A 389 12.85 -1.02 6.92
C TYR A 389 13.66 -2.32 6.82
N LEU A 390 14.53 -2.46 5.80
CA LEU A 390 15.22 -3.74 5.57
C LEU A 390 16.36 -3.99 6.55
N ALA A 391 17.24 -3.01 6.75
CA ALA A 391 18.38 -3.10 7.67
C ALA A 391 17.95 -3.22 9.15
N GLN A 392 16.74 -2.74 9.48
CA GLN A 392 16.21 -2.87 10.85
C GLN A 392 15.87 -4.33 11.19
N GLY A 393 15.40 -5.11 10.20
CA GLY A 393 15.13 -6.54 10.34
C GLY A 393 16.37 -7.44 10.43
N CYS A 394 17.59 -6.90 10.27
CA CYS A 394 18.84 -7.62 10.53
C CYS A 394 19.28 -7.57 11.99
N LYS A 395 18.58 -6.82 12.86
CA LYS A 395 18.65 -6.99 14.31
C LYS A 395 17.58 -8.01 14.70
N GLY A 396 17.97 -9.03 15.47
CA GLY A 396 17.13 -10.21 15.72
C GLY A 396 15.79 -9.90 16.40
N PHE A 397 14.81 -10.78 16.15
CA PHE A 397 13.58 -10.91 16.92
C PHE A 397 13.86 -11.33 18.37
#